data_AF-A0A151NST4-F1
#
_entry.id   AF-A0A151NST4-F1
#
_cell.length_a   1.000
_cell.length_b   1.000
_cell.length_c   1.000
_cell.angle_alpha   90.00
_cell.angle_beta   90.00
_cell.angle_gamma   90.00
#
_symmetry.space_group_name_H-M   'P 1'
#
loop_
_entity.id
_entity.type
_entity.pdbx_description
1 polymer ?
#
loop_
_entity_poly.entity_id
_entity_poly.type
_entity_poly.pdbx_seq_one_letter_code
_entity_poly.pdbx_strand_id
1 'polypeptide(L)'
;MNCTTAYEERFVSWYKEHQDGSLQWVAQTGKVDSAQGRYLSKGSKTGKKFSLVISDVREEDSGVYYCTLTAYILAGFVNRTRLIVSDAPQPSLVILVPSPKEEAELPDPVPLLCLLSPHARGWGAPLWDLGEGGPRQADAGAQDGEDTWSLTTVRRESWVTMTRCTCTAREEGTGRNISTVVTKDPDTTLKGPCWIAHWVGLPCVCLLLLIQGLILLSTKCPRTAGTVAAPGSDVHPRQSPEVTASPAVSQRCSELGSGLILAWSL
;
A
#
# COMPACT_ATOMS: atom_id res chain seq x y z
N MET A 1 19.50 -4.08 -35.63
CA MET A 1 19.24 -2.62 -35.80
C MET A 1 19.11 -2.29 -37.27
N ASN A 2 18.18 -1.41 -37.67
CA ASN A 2 17.88 -1.13 -39.08
C ASN A 2 18.28 0.30 -39.48
N CYS A 3 18.72 0.47 -40.72
CA CYS A 3 19.09 1.74 -41.32
C CYS A 3 18.47 1.83 -42.71
N THR A 4 17.80 2.97 -42.99
CA THR A 4 17.25 3.25 -44.31
C THR A 4 17.88 4.52 -44.86
N THR A 5 18.47 4.43 -46.06
CA THR A 5 19.15 5.54 -46.73
C THR A 5 18.19 6.27 -47.68
N ALA A 6 18.43 7.55 -47.94
CA ALA A 6 17.60 8.32 -48.88
C ALA A 6 17.82 7.86 -50.34
N TYR A 7 19.07 7.54 -50.69
CA TYR A 7 19.51 7.14 -52.02
C TYR A 7 19.89 5.65 -52.05
N GLU A 8 19.87 5.07 -53.24
CA GLU A 8 20.39 3.71 -53.45
C GLU A 8 21.88 3.69 -53.22
N GLU A 9 22.32 2.83 -52.32
CA GLU A 9 23.69 2.79 -51.87
C GLU A 9 24.21 1.36 -51.90
N ARG A 10 25.52 1.24 -52.16
CA ARG A 10 26.16 -0.08 -52.23
C ARG A 10 26.63 -0.57 -50.87
N PHE A 11 26.98 0.36 -49.98
CA PHE A 11 27.53 0.02 -48.68
C PHE A 11 27.24 1.09 -47.64
N VAL A 12 27.00 0.66 -46.41
CA VAL A 12 26.98 1.52 -45.22
C VAL A 12 28.06 1.08 -44.25
N SER A 13 28.57 2.03 -43.47
CA SER A 13 29.50 1.76 -42.37
C SER A 13 28.80 2.00 -41.04
N TRP A 14 29.04 1.11 -40.09
CA TRP A 14 28.50 1.18 -38.74
C TRP A 14 29.58 1.56 -37.75
N TYR A 15 29.23 2.45 -36.83
CA TYR A 15 30.09 2.88 -35.74
C TYR A 15 29.38 2.73 -34.40
N LYS A 16 30.13 2.40 -33.35
CA LYS A 16 29.68 2.44 -31.96
C LYS A 16 30.35 3.63 -31.27
N GLU A 17 29.58 4.40 -30.52
CA GLU A 17 30.09 5.49 -29.71
C GLU A 17 30.61 4.96 -28.36
N HIS A 18 31.86 5.34 -28.06
CA HIS A 18 32.48 5.11 -26.77
C HIS A 18 32.02 6.15 -25.74
N GLN A 19 32.33 5.89 -24.47
CA GLN A 19 32.00 6.79 -23.36
C GLN A 19 32.65 8.17 -23.49
N ASP A 20 33.79 8.27 -24.18
CA ASP A 20 34.49 9.52 -24.47
C ASP A 20 33.94 10.28 -25.69
N GLY A 21 32.88 9.76 -26.32
CA GLY A 21 32.28 10.31 -27.53
C GLY A 21 33.01 9.95 -28.83
N SER A 22 34.09 9.16 -28.77
CA SER A 22 34.77 8.68 -29.97
C SER A 22 33.95 7.59 -30.69
N LEU A 23 34.11 7.52 -32.01
CA LEU A 23 33.40 6.55 -32.85
C LEU A 23 34.32 5.40 -33.24
N GLN A 24 34.00 4.20 -32.75
CA GLN A 24 34.66 2.97 -33.14
C GLN A 24 33.95 2.33 -34.33
N TRP A 25 34.68 2.05 -35.39
CA TRP A 25 34.15 1.29 -36.52
C TRP A 25 33.86 -0.15 -36.11
N VAL A 26 32.65 -0.65 -36.41
CA VAL A 26 32.23 -2.02 -36.04
C VAL A 26 31.95 -2.94 -37.22
N ALA A 27 31.38 -2.44 -38.32
CA ALA A 27 31.07 -3.26 -39.49
C ALA A 27 30.83 -2.42 -40.76
N GLN A 28 30.95 -3.03 -41.93
CA GLN A 28 30.57 -2.44 -43.21
C GLN A 28 29.88 -3.47 -44.09
N THR A 29 28.87 -3.05 -44.86
CA THR A 29 28.20 -3.94 -45.81
C THR A 29 29.19 -4.49 -46.84
N GLY A 30 29.20 -5.81 -47.04
CA GLY A 30 30.07 -6.48 -48.00
C GLY A 30 31.50 -6.74 -47.51
N LYS A 31 31.87 -6.31 -46.31
CA LYS A 31 33.10 -6.75 -45.62
C LYS A 31 32.73 -7.74 -44.52
N VAL A 32 33.42 -8.88 -44.50
CA VAL A 32 33.24 -9.93 -43.48
C VAL A 32 34.13 -9.68 -42.25
N ASP A 33 35.15 -8.82 -42.37
CA ASP A 33 36.05 -8.50 -41.25
C ASP A 33 35.45 -7.43 -40.33
N SER A 34 34.58 -7.84 -39.42
CA SER A 34 34.36 -7.10 -38.18
C SER A 34 35.42 -7.54 -37.16
N ALA A 35 35.99 -6.60 -36.40
CA ALA A 35 37.08 -6.80 -35.44
C ALA A 35 36.88 -7.90 -34.37
N GLN A 36 35.69 -8.52 -34.29
CA GLN A 36 35.37 -9.64 -33.39
C GLN A 36 34.52 -10.75 -34.03
N GLY A 37 34.21 -10.70 -35.34
CA GLY A 37 33.34 -11.68 -36.01
C GLY A 37 31.85 -11.71 -35.56
N ARG A 38 31.50 -11.01 -34.47
CA ARG A 38 30.11 -10.96 -33.93
C ARG A 38 29.20 -9.94 -34.63
N TYR A 39 29.78 -8.93 -35.28
CA TYR A 39 29.03 -7.86 -35.95
C TYR A 39 28.93 -8.15 -37.45
N LEU A 40 27.71 -8.20 -37.97
CA LEU A 40 27.43 -8.44 -39.39
C LEU A 40 26.53 -7.35 -39.94
N SER A 41 27.02 -6.63 -40.95
CA SER A 41 26.19 -5.71 -41.72
C SER A 41 25.55 -6.42 -42.91
N LYS A 42 24.21 -6.51 -42.89
CA LYS A 42 23.41 -7.02 -44.01
C LYS A 42 22.84 -5.85 -44.81
N GLY A 43 22.80 -6.01 -46.13
CA GLY A 43 22.24 -5.02 -47.05
C GLY A 43 22.18 -5.58 -48.46
N SER A 44 21.25 -5.07 -49.27
CA SER A 44 21.23 -5.37 -50.69
C SER A 44 22.21 -4.46 -51.44
N LYS A 45 22.89 -4.99 -52.45
CA LYS A 45 23.84 -4.22 -53.30
C LYS A 45 23.17 -3.08 -54.08
N THR A 46 21.84 -3.08 -54.17
CA THR A 46 21.01 -2.07 -54.85
C THR A 46 19.83 -1.63 -53.96
N GLY A 47 20.01 -1.68 -52.64
CA GLY A 47 18.95 -1.39 -51.68
C GLY A 47 19.14 -0.06 -50.98
N LYS A 48 18.05 0.42 -50.38
CA LYS A 48 18.07 1.52 -49.40
C LYS A 48 18.06 1.02 -47.96
N LYS A 49 17.89 -0.29 -47.74
CA LYS A 49 17.69 -0.89 -46.42
C LYS A 49 18.90 -1.73 -46.04
N PHE A 50 19.44 -1.42 -44.88
CA PHE A 50 20.59 -2.07 -44.28
C PHE A 50 20.26 -2.43 -42.84
N SER A 51 20.93 -3.45 -42.31
CA SER A 51 20.81 -3.82 -40.91
C SER A 51 22.15 -4.24 -40.33
N LEU A 52 22.34 -3.91 -39.06
CA LEU A 52 23.41 -4.43 -38.23
C LEU A 52 22.84 -5.56 -37.37
N VAL A 53 23.45 -6.73 -37.50
CA VAL A 53 23.16 -7.93 -36.72
C VAL A 53 24.35 -8.18 -35.79
N ILE A 54 24.08 -8.33 -34.50
CA ILE A 54 25.08 -8.70 -33.50
C ILE A 54 24.72 -10.11 -33.04
N SER A 55 25.63 -11.06 -33.21
CA SER A 55 25.50 -12.43 -32.70
C SER A 55 26.08 -12.52 -31.29
N ASP A 56 25.48 -13.34 -30.42
CA ASP A 56 25.92 -13.48 -29.02
C ASP A 56 25.98 -12.11 -28.34
N VAL A 57 24.80 -11.49 -28.20
CA VAL A 57 24.64 -10.12 -27.66
C VAL A 57 24.92 -10.15 -26.16
N ARG A 58 25.74 -9.22 -25.69
CA ARG A 58 26.16 -9.13 -24.28
C ARG A 58 25.94 -7.74 -23.72
N GLU A 59 25.98 -7.59 -22.40
CA GLU A 59 25.78 -6.29 -21.74
C GLU A 59 26.72 -5.21 -22.27
N GLU A 60 27.98 -5.56 -22.57
CA GLU A 60 28.96 -4.63 -23.13
C GLU A 60 28.61 -4.13 -24.54
N ASP A 61 27.70 -4.81 -25.26
CA ASP A 61 27.20 -4.35 -26.55
C ASP A 61 26.18 -3.20 -26.40
N SER A 62 25.73 -2.90 -25.18
CA SER A 62 24.98 -1.68 -24.91
C SER A 62 25.76 -0.45 -25.38
N GLY A 63 25.05 0.51 -25.97
CA GLY A 63 25.66 1.72 -26.49
C GLY A 63 24.86 2.36 -27.61
N VAL A 64 25.43 3.42 -28.18
CA VAL A 64 24.83 4.13 -29.30
C VAL A 64 25.54 3.73 -30.58
N TYR A 65 24.76 3.30 -31.56
CA TYR A 65 25.22 2.86 -32.86
C TYR A 65 24.80 3.86 -33.93
N TYR A 66 25.73 4.17 -34.81
CA TYR A 66 25.56 5.09 -35.92
C TYR A 66 25.67 4.33 -37.24
N CYS A 67 24.66 4.52 -38.09
CA CYS A 67 24.73 4.14 -39.49
C CYS A 67 25.20 5.34 -40.31
N THR A 68 26.27 5.16 -41.06
CA THR A 68 26.84 6.21 -41.91
C THR A 68 26.84 5.79 -43.36
N LEU A 69 26.64 6.80 -44.21
CA LEU A 69 26.86 6.68 -45.64
C LEU A 69 28.30 7.05 -45.95
N THR A 70 28.94 6.24 -46.78
CA THR A 70 30.25 6.55 -47.34
C THR A 70 30.09 6.67 -48.86
N ALA A 71 29.56 7.79 -49.33
CA ALA A 71 29.54 8.11 -50.76
C ALA A 71 30.80 8.92 -51.12
N TYR A 72 31.22 8.85 -52.38
CA TYR A 72 32.42 9.56 -52.88
C TYR A 72 32.42 11.08 -52.62
N ILE A 73 31.25 11.69 -52.44
CA ILE A 73 31.09 13.15 -52.28
C ILE A 73 30.38 13.52 -50.97
N LEU A 74 29.78 12.56 -50.27
CA LEU A 74 29.00 12.84 -49.05
C LEU A 74 29.24 11.77 -47.98
N ALA A 75 29.74 12.20 -46.83
CA ALA A 75 29.78 11.41 -45.61
C ALA A 75 28.79 12.02 -44.61
N GLY A 76 27.84 11.23 -44.12
CA GLY A 76 26.82 11.70 -43.20
C GLY A 76 26.27 10.59 -42.32
N PHE A 77 25.89 10.98 -41.10
CA PHE A 77 25.16 10.12 -40.17
C PHE A 77 23.70 10.02 -40.61
N VAL A 78 23.25 8.81 -40.95
CA VAL A 78 21.88 8.55 -41.41
C VAL A 78 20.96 8.26 -40.25
N ASN A 79 21.39 7.35 -39.37
CA ASN A 79 20.57 6.87 -38.28
C ASN A 79 21.42 6.69 -37.02
N ARG A 80 20.83 7.00 -35.88
CA ARG A 80 21.39 6.82 -34.55
C ARG A 80 20.44 5.93 -33.77
N THR A 81 20.92 4.79 -33.29
CA THR A 81 20.12 3.84 -32.50
C THR A 81 20.83 3.55 -31.19
N ARG A 82 20.11 3.69 -30.07
CA ARG A 82 20.61 3.28 -28.76
C ARG A 82 20.19 1.83 -28.51
N LEU A 83 21.16 0.95 -28.34
CA LEU A 83 20.97 -0.42 -27.89
C LEU A 83 21.19 -0.47 -26.38
N ILE A 84 20.23 -1.07 -25.67
CA ILE A 84 20.34 -1.37 -24.25
C ILE A 84 20.20 -2.88 -24.14
N VAL A 85 21.25 -3.54 -23.66
CA VAL A 85 21.29 -4.96 -23.36
C VAL A 85 21.33 -5.08 -21.85
N SER A 86 20.28 -5.64 -21.30
CA SER A 86 20.21 -6.07 -19.91
C SER A 86 19.81 -7.54 -19.90
N ASP A 87 19.99 -8.21 -18.76
CA ASP A 87 19.26 -9.44 -18.50
C ASP A 87 17.78 -9.24 -18.84
N ALA A 88 17.18 -10.26 -19.46
CA ALA A 88 15.74 -10.26 -19.71
C ALA A 88 15.04 -10.03 -18.36
N PRO A 89 14.20 -8.99 -18.22
CA PRO A 89 13.50 -8.74 -16.97
C PRO A 89 12.77 -10.02 -16.55
N GLN A 90 13.14 -10.55 -15.38
CA GLN A 90 12.49 -11.76 -14.88
C GLN A 90 11.06 -11.40 -14.45
N PRO A 91 10.06 -12.20 -14.83
CA PRO A 91 8.69 -11.95 -14.44
C PRO A 91 8.52 -12.14 -12.94
N SER A 92 7.72 -11.28 -12.32
CA SER A 92 7.41 -11.28 -10.90
C SER A 92 5.92 -11.20 -10.66
N LEU A 93 5.45 -11.70 -9.51
CA LEU A 93 4.04 -11.70 -9.14
C LEU A 93 3.76 -10.70 -8.04
N VAL A 94 2.69 -9.92 -8.22
CA VAL A 94 2.16 -8.99 -7.22
C VAL A 94 0.67 -9.25 -7.03
N ILE A 95 0.23 -9.37 -5.78
CA ILE A 95 -1.20 -9.42 -5.43
C ILE A 95 -1.64 -8.02 -5.02
N LEU A 96 -2.64 -7.50 -5.72
CA LEU A 96 -3.29 -6.23 -5.44
C LEU A 96 -4.63 -6.48 -4.77
N VAL A 97 -4.82 -5.81 -3.64
CA VAL A 97 -6.02 -5.88 -2.80
C VAL A 97 -6.53 -4.45 -2.58
N PRO A 98 -7.86 -4.22 -2.59
CA PRO A 98 -8.42 -2.95 -2.15
C PRO A 98 -7.94 -2.60 -0.74
N SER A 99 -7.47 -1.37 -0.55
CA SER A 99 -6.98 -0.87 0.74
C SER A 99 -7.89 0.26 1.23
N PRO A 100 -9.02 -0.05 1.90
CA PRO A 100 -9.84 0.95 2.58
C PRO A 100 -9.20 1.39 3.90
N LYS A 101 -9.71 2.48 4.48
CA LYS A 101 -9.24 2.98 5.78
C LYS A 101 -9.69 2.09 6.93
N GLU A 102 -10.87 1.49 6.81
CA GLU A 102 -11.42 0.51 7.76
C GLU A 102 -11.88 -0.74 7.00
N GLU A 103 -11.67 -1.92 7.58
CA GLU A 103 -11.96 -3.18 6.88
C GLU A 103 -13.47 -3.41 6.64
N ALA A 104 -14.33 -2.74 7.41
CA ALA A 104 -15.77 -2.68 7.19
C ALA A 104 -16.17 -1.99 5.88
N GLU A 105 -15.30 -1.12 5.34
CA GLU A 105 -15.53 -0.41 4.06
C GLU A 105 -15.12 -1.24 2.84
N LEU A 106 -14.56 -2.45 3.03
CA LEU A 106 -14.23 -3.32 1.92
C LEU A 106 -15.50 -3.65 1.10
N PRO A 107 -15.40 -3.69 -0.24
CA PRO A 107 -16.50 -4.15 -1.07
C PRO A 107 -16.83 -5.62 -0.78
N ASP A 108 -18.08 -6.01 -1.03
CA ASP A 108 -18.50 -7.41 -0.95
C ASP A 108 -19.14 -7.83 -2.29
N PRO A 109 -18.49 -8.74 -3.06
CA PRO A 109 -17.26 -9.45 -2.73
C PRO A 109 -15.99 -8.59 -2.91
N VAL A 110 -14.90 -8.95 -2.21
CA VAL A 110 -13.57 -8.33 -2.28
C VAL A 110 -12.85 -8.80 -3.56
N PRO A 111 -12.54 -7.90 -4.51
CA PRO A 111 -11.74 -8.26 -5.68
C PRO A 111 -10.26 -8.39 -5.32
N LEU A 112 -9.60 -9.43 -5.82
CA LEU A 112 -8.16 -9.67 -5.71
C LEU A 112 -7.59 -9.82 -7.11
N LEU A 113 -6.56 -9.03 -7.42
CA LEU A 113 -5.89 -9.06 -8.72
C LEU A 113 -4.46 -9.57 -8.54
N CYS A 114 -4.09 -10.62 -9.26
CA CYS A 114 -2.72 -11.12 -9.30
C CYS A 114 -2.12 -10.77 -10.65
N LEU A 115 -1.06 -9.97 -10.62
CA LEU A 115 -0.37 -9.46 -11.80
C LEU A 115 0.99 -10.13 -11.94
N LEU A 116 1.23 -10.76 -13.10
CA LEU A 116 2.52 -11.25 -13.54
C LEU A 116 3.13 -10.22 -14.49
N SER A 117 4.19 -9.55 -14.04
CA SER A 117 4.86 -8.49 -14.80
C SER A 117 6.33 -8.35 -14.39
N PRO A 118 7.17 -7.79 -15.28
CA PRO A 118 6.96 -7.70 -16.73
C PRO A 118 7.32 -9.04 -17.41
N HIS A 119 7.19 -9.15 -18.74
CA HIS A 119 7.66 -10.29 -19.54
C HIS A 119 6.96 -11.63 -19.26
N ALA A 120 5.62 -11.62 -19.21
CA ALA A 120 4.80 -12.81 -19.00
C ALA A 120 4.72 -13.78 -20.21
N ARG A 121 5.43 -13.52 -21.32
CA ARG A 121 5.43 -14.40 -22.49
C ARG A 121 5.96 -15.80 -22.12
N GLY A 122 5.20 -16.84 -22.48
CA GLY A 122 5.54 -18.22 -22.14
C GLY A 122 5.20 -18.59 -20.69
N TRP A 123 4.41 -17.78 -20.00
CA TRP A 123 3.83 -18.12 -18.70
C TRP A 123 2.32 -18.31 -18.83
N GLY A 124 1.79 -19.29 -18.09
CA GLY A 124 0.34 -19.44 -17.90
C GLY A 124 -0.23 -18.34 -17.00
N ALA A 125 -1.53 -18.08 -17.13
CA ALA A 125 -2.23 -17.14 -16.26
C ALA A 125 -2.05 -17.52 -14.78
N PRO A 126 -1.83 -16.55 -13.87
CA PRO A 126 -1.64 -16.84 -12.47
C PRO A 126 -2.86 -17.57 -11.86
N LEU A 127 -2.60 -18.61 -11.07
CA LEU A 127 -3.61 -19.39 -10.37
C LEU A 127 -3.63 -19.02 -8.89
N TRP A 128 -4.83 -18.93 -8.35
CA TRP A 128 -5.08 -18.65 -6.95
C TRP A 128 -5.15 -19.93 -6.13
N ASP A 129 -4.46 -19.95 -5.00
CA ASP A 129 -4.62 -20.94 -3.95
C ASP A 129 -5.10 -20.23 -2.67
N LEU A 130 -6.41 -20.37 -2.43
CA LEU A 130 -7.16 -19.71 -1.37
C LEU A 130 -7.61 -20.69 -0.26
N GLY A 131 -7.06 -21.90 -0.18
CA GLY A 131 -7.46 -22.89 0.83
C GLY A 131 -8.91 -23.38 0.69
N GLU A 132 -9.50 -23.85 1.80
CA GLU A 132 -10.84 -24.48 1.82
C GLU A 132 -11.94 -23.42 1.60
N GLY A 133 -12.54 -23.42 0.40
CA GLY A 133 -13.44 -22.34 -0.06
C GLY A 133 -12.90 -21.55 -1.26
N GLY A 134 -11.90 -22.08 -1.96
CA GLY A 134 -11.27 -21.43 -3.13
C GLY A 134 -12.22 -20.98 -4.25
N PRO A 135 -11.73 -20.12 -5.16
CA PRO A 135 -12.59 -19.37 -6.04
C PRO A 135 -13.23 -20.29 -7.09
N ARG A 136 -14.55 -20.17 -7.23
CA ARG A 136 -15.34 -20.96 -8.18
C ARG A 136 -15.03 -20.63 -9.65
N GLN A 137 -14.51 -19.43 -9.91
CA GLN A 137 -14.10 -18.94 -11.22
C GLN A 137 -13.17 -17.75 -11.03
N ALA A 138 -12.04 -17.72 -11.75
CA ALA A 138 -11.15 -16.56 -11.85
C ALA A 138 -11.17 -16.08 -13.29
N ASP A 139 -11.32 -14.77 -13.48
CA ASP A 139 -11.17 -14.16 -14.80
C ASP A 139 -9.68 -13.94 -15.06
N ALA A 140 -9.22 -14.24 -16.27
CA ALA A 140 -7.81 -14.17 -16.61
C ALA A 140 -7.64 -13.49 -17.96
N GLY A 141 -6.63 -12.63 -18.05
CA GLY A 141 -6.34 -11.88 -19.26
C GLY A 141 -4.84 -11.71 -19.47
N ALA A 142 -4.49 -11.42 -20.71
CA ALA A 142 -3.12 -11.10 -21.13
C ALA A 142 -3.12 -9.80 -21.90
N GLN A 143 -2.13 -8.94 -21.62
CA GLN A 143 -1.91 -7.69 -22.33
C GLN A 143 -0.68 -7.84 -23.21
N ASP A 144 -0.92 -8.05 -24.51
CA ASP A 144 0.06 -8.10 -25.62
C ASP A 144 1.37 -8.88 -25.34
N GLY A 145 1.32 -9.87 -24.43
CA GLY A 145 2.47 -10.68 -24.02
C GLY A 145 3.50 -9.96 -23.15
N GLU A 146 3.21 -8.74 -22.68
CA GLU A 146 4.02 -8.03 -21.70
C GLU A 146 3.63 -8.44 -20.28
N ASP A 147 2.32 -8.43 -19.98
CA ASP A 147 1.78 -8.77 -18.67
C ASP A 147 0.62 -9.78 -18.77
N THR A 148 0.50 -10.63 -17.75
CA THR A 148 -0.62 -11.58 -17.61
C THR A 148 -1.22 -11.42 -16.22
N TRP A 149 -2.53 -11.52 -16.10
CA TRP A 149 -3.20 -11.31 -14.82
C TRP A 149 -4.34 -12.29 -14.59
N SER A 150 -4.73 -12.40 -13.32
CA SER A 150 -5.85 -13.20 -12.86
C SER A 150 -6.62 -12.44 -11.79
N LEU A 151 -7.90 -12.22 -12.01
CA LEU A 151 -8.83 -11.54 -11.13
C LEU A 151 -9.76 -12.56 -10.49
N THR A 152 -9.88 -12.50 -9.18
CA THR A 152 -10.85 -13.31 -8.44
C THR A 152 -11.59 -12.47 -7.41
N THR A 153 -12.70 -12.99 -6.92
CA THR A 153 -13.54 -12.31 -5.92
C THR A 153 -13.75 -13.24 -4.73
N VAL A 154 -13.47 -12.73 -3.53
CA VAL A 154 -13.61 -13.47 -2.27
C VAL A 154 -14.65 -12.76 -1.42
N ARG A 155 -15.53 -13.50 -0.75
CA ARG A 155 -16.52 -12.87 0.14
C ARG A 155 -15.82 -12.16 1.30
N ARG A 156 -16.40 -11.05 1.77
CA ARG A 156 -15.79 -10.24 2.83
C ARG A 156 -15.55 -11.06 4.10
N GLU A 157 -16.49 -11.91 4.51
CA GLU A 157 -16.33 -12.76 5.70
C GLU A 157 -15.16 -13.74 5.57
N SER A 158 -15.02 -14.36 4.40
CA SER A 158 -13.93 -15.30 4.12
C SER A 158 -12.60 -14.57 4.08
N TRP A 159 -12.54 -13.39 3.44
CA TRP A 159 -11.34 -12.54 3.40
C TRP A 159 -10.88 -12.12 4.79
N VAL A 160 -11.80 -11.72 5.66
CA VAL A 160 -11.47 -11.29 7.04
C VAL A 160 -10.88 -12.44 7.85
N THR A 161 -11.39 -13.66 7.68
CA THR A 161 -10.88 -14.88 8.34
C THR A 161 -9.65 -15.48 7.65
N MET A 162 -9.34 -15.04 6.44
CA MET A 162 -8.31 -15.62 5.60
C MET A 162 -6.91 -15.35 6.18
N THR A 163 -6.15 -16.40 6.45
CA THR A 163 -4.78 -16.24 6.98
C THR A 163 -3.74 -16.04 5.88
N ARG A 164 -3.93 -16.72 4.73
CA ARG A 164 -2.92 -16.78 3.67
C ARG A 164 -3.57 -16.89 2.29
N CYS A 165 -3.28 -15.94 1.41
CA CYS A 165 -3.67 -15.96 0.00
C CYS A 165 -2.42 -16.15 -0.86
N THR A 166 -2.38 -17.19 -1.69
CA THR A 166 -1.23 -17.46 -2.57
C THR A 166 -1.63 -17.30 -4.03
N CYS A 167 -0.78 -16.66 -4.82
CA CYS A 167 -0.92 -16.62 -6.27
C CYS A 167 0.32 -17.23 -6.91
N THR A 168 0.13 -18.12 -7.88
CA THR A 168 1.19 -18.92 -8.49
C THR A 168 1.10 -18.88 -10.01
N ALA A 169 2.19 -18.57 -10.70
CA ALA A 169 2.29 -18.68 -12.15
C ALA A 169 3.27 -19.79 -12.52
N ARG A 170 3.02 -20.42 -13.67
CA ARG A 170 3.83 -21.53 -14.19
C ARG A 170 4.36 -21.21 -15.57
N GLU A 171 5.66 -21.43 -15.76
CA GLU A 171 6.36 -21.28 -17.03
C GLU A 171 6.05 -22.47 -17.95
N GLU A 172 5.62 -22.16 -19.17
CA GLU A 172 5.32 -23.10 -20.23
C GLU A 172 6.64 -23.62 -20.84
N GLY A 173 6.83 -24.94 -20.82
CA GLY A 173 8.04 -25.59 -21.30
C GLY A 173 8.97 -26.08 -20.18
N THR A 174 9.46 -25.19 -19.31
CA THR A 174 10.34 -25.58 -18.19
C THR A 174 9.56 -26.15 -17.00
N GLY A 175 8.30 -25.74 -16.84
CA GLY A 175 7.47 -26.06 -15.67
C GLY A 175 7.89 -25.35 -14.39
N ARG A 176 8.77 -24.34 -14.46
CA ARG A 176 9.17 -23.50 -13.32
C ARG A 176 7.96 -22.77 -12.75
N ASN A 177 7.86 -22.68 -11.42
CA ASN A 177 6.78 -21.96 -10.74
C ASN A 177 7.35 -20.74 -9.99
N ILE A 178 6.62 -19.62 -10.03
CA ILE A 178 6.84 -18.46 -9.17
C ILE A 178 5.56 -18.25 -8.39
N SER A 179 5.67 -17.92 -7.10
CA SER A 179 4.53 -17.69 -6.23
C SER A 179 4.75 -16.46 -5.36
N THR A 180 3.67 -15.73 -5.09
CA THR A 180 3.65 -14.64 -4.10
C THR A 180 2.51 -14.88 -3.12
N VAL A 181 2.65 -14.34 -1.91
CA VAL A 181 1.74 -14.63 -0.79
C VAL A 181 1.36 -13.33 -0.10
N VAL A 182 0.07 -13.14 0.17
CA VAL A 182 -0.42 -12.16 1.13
C VAL A 182 -0.72 -12.88 2.44
N THR A 183 0.00 -12.51 3.48
CA THR A 183 -0.29 -12.90 4.86
C THR A 183 -1.05 -11.76 5.52
N LYS A 184 -2.25 -12.05 6.03
CA LYS A 184 -2.94 -11.12 6.93
C LYS A 184 -2.23 -11.24 8.27
N ASP A 185 -1.64 -10.14 8.75
CA ASP A 185 -1.20 -10.11 10.14
C ASP A 185 -2.41 -10.47 10.99
N PRO A 186 -2.30 -11.45 11.92
CA PRO A 186 -3.38 -11.75 12.84
C PRO A 186 -3.57 -10.47 13.63
N ASP A 187 -4.57 -9.70 13.22
CA ASP A 187 -4.91 -8.43 13.80
C ASP A 187 -4.89 -8.66 15.30
N THR A 188 -3.95 -8.01 15.98
CA THR A 188 -3.86 -8.00 17.43
C THR A 188 -5.24 -7.58 17.85
N THR A 189 -6.03 -8.56 18.27
CA THR A 189 -7.43 -8.40 18.56
C THR A 189 -7.43 -7.25 19.54
N LEU A 190 -7.88 -6.08 19.11
CA LEU A 190 -7.88 -4.89 19.92
C LEU A 190 -9.04 -5.11 20.91
N LYS A 191 -8.82 -6.05 21.85
CA LYS A 191 -9.42 -6.04 23.16
C LYS A 191 -9.04 -4.68 23.68
N GLY A 192 -9.94 -3.71 23.48
CA GLY A 192 -9.85 -2.40 24.08
C GLY A 192 -9.43 -2.61 25.53
N PRO A 193 -8.46 -1.81 26.01
CA PRO A 193 -7.66 -2.15 27.18
C PRO A 193 -8.52 -2.54 28.38
N CYS A 194 -8.70 -3.86 28.57
CA CYS A 194 -9.50 -4.44 29.66
C CYS A 194 -8.88 -4.11 31.03
N TRP A 195 -7.64 -3.60 31.02
CA TRP A 195 -6.95 -3.05 32.19
C TRP A 195 -7.59 -1.75 32.71
N ILE A 196 -8.27 -0.95 31.88
CA ILE A 196 -8.93 0.29 32.34
C ILE A 196 -10.07 -0.04 33.32
N ALA A 197 -10.85 -1.09 33.05
CA ALA A 197 -11.93 -1.51 33.94
C ALA A 197 -11.40 -2.05 35.28
N HIS A 198 -10.25 -2.75 35.26
CA HIS A 198 -9.65 -3.34 36.46
C HIS A 198 -8.94 -2.32 37.36
N TRP A 199 -8.24 -1.35 36.77
CA TRP A 199 -7.42 -0.37 37.51
C TRP A 199 -8.15 0.92 37.86
N VAL A 200 -9.27 1.25 37.20
CA VAL A 200 -10.05 2.47 37.48
C VAL A 200 -11.44 2.13 38.05
N GLY A 201 -12.10 1.08 37.56
CA GLY A 201 -13.44 0.71 38.03
C GLY A 201 -13.44 0.12 39.44
N LEU A 202 -12.55 -0.84 39.70
CA LEU A 202 -12.45 -1.52 40.99
C LEU A 202 -12.11 -0.57 42.17
N PRO A 203 -11.08 0.30 42.09
CA PRO A 203 -10.78 1.23 43.18
C PRO A 203 -11.86 2.30 43.35
N CYS A 204 -12.55 2.76 42.29
CA CYS A 204 -13.68 3.67 42.41
C CYS A 204 -14.84 3.03 43.19
N VAL A 205 -15.17 1.77 42.91
CA VAL A 205 -16.22 1.04 43.65
C VAL A 205 -15.80 0.83 45.11
N CYS A 206 -14.55 0.47 45.38
CA CYS A 206 -14.03 0.35 46.74
C CYS A 206 -14.09 1.69 47.50
N LEU A 207 -13.73 2.81 46.86
CA LEU A 207 -13.79 4.14 47.46
C LEU A 207 -15.24 4.53 47.82
N LEU A 208 -16.20 4.25 46.93
CA LEU A 208 -17.62 4.52 47.18
C LEU A 208 -18.17 3.70 48.36
N LEU A 209 -17.77 2.43 48.47
CA LEU A 209 -18.15 1.57 49.61
C LEU A 209 -17.53 2.05 50.93
N LEU A 210 -16.28 2.52 50.91
CA LEU A 210 -15.63 3.10 52.10
C LEU A 210 -16.33 4.38 52.56
N ILE A 211 -16.70 5.26 51.63
CA ILE A 211 -17.45 6.49 51.95
C ILE A 211 -18.82 6.14 52.56
N GLN A 212 -19.54 5.17 51.98
CA GLN A 212 -20.82 4.70 52.54
C GLN A 212 -20.66 4.09 53.94
N GLY A 213 -19.59 3.32 54.17
CA GLY A 213 -19.27 2.76 55.50
C GLY A 213 -18.96 3.83 56.54
N LEU A 214 -18.19 4.85 56.18
CA LEU A 214 -17.86 5.99 57.05
C LEU A 214 -19.11 6.82 57.40
N ILE A 215 -20.01 7.03 56.44
CA ILE A 215 -21.29 7.70 56.69
C ILE A 215 -22.10 6.88 57.72
N LEU A 216 -22.22 5.57 57.53
CA LEU A 216 -22.94 4.71 58.47
C LEU A 216 -22.31 4.68 59.87
N LEU A 217 -20.99 4.65 59.98
CA LEU A 217 -20.27 4.72 61.25
C LEU A 217 -20.46 6.07 61.95
N SER A 218 -20.44 7.17 61.20
CA SER A 218 -20.68 8.52 61.73
C SER A 218 -22.12 8.71 62.23
N THR A 219 -23.10 8.02 61.62
CA THR A 219 -24.50 8.01 62.07
C THR A 219 -24.75 7.07 63.25
N LYS A 220 -23.82 6.16 63.56
CA LYS A 220 -23.94 5.18 64.65
C LYS A 220 -23.13 5.52 65.91
N CYS A 221 -22.35 6.61 65.89
CA CYS A 221 -21.78 7.17 67.11
C CYS A 221 -22.87 7.90 67.91
N PRO A 222 -23.21 7.44 69.13
CA PRO A 222 -24.04 8.22 70.04
C PRO A 222 -23.22 9.42 70.50
N ARG A 223 -23.80 10.62 70.41
CA ARG A 223 -23.31 11.78 71.17
C ARG A 223 -23.08 11.34 72.62
N THR A 224 -21.85 11.40 73.09
CA THR A 224 -21.55 11.24 74.52
C THR A 224 -20.78 12.46 75.01
N ALA A 225 -21.32 13.01 76.09
CA ALA A 225 -21.02 14.28 76.72
C ALA A 225 -19.76 14.24 77.63
N GLY A 226 -19.32 15.44 78.04
CA GLY A 226 -18.38 15.72 79.14
C GLY A 226 -17.35 16.77 78.70
N THR A 227 -17.19 17.94 79.33
CA THR A 227 -16.93 18.14 80.77
C THR A 227 -17.26 19.58 81.21
N VAL A 228 -17.75 19.71 82.44
CA VAL A 228 -18.05 20.94 83.20
C VAL A 228 -16.83 21.38 84.04
N ALA A 229 -16.59 22.70 84.12
CA ALA A 229 -15.98 23.47 85.23
C ALA A 229 -16.10 24.97 84.86
N ALA A 230 -16.40 25.99 85.67
CA ALA A 230 -16.80 26.24 87.07
C ALA A 230 -17.35 27.72 87.11
N PRO A 231 -17.77 28.31 88.26
CA PRO A 231 -18.95 29.19 88.37
C PRO A 231 -18.72 30.72 88.34
N GLY A 232 -19.80 31.48 88.11
CA GLY A 232 -19.97 32.84 88.68
C GLY A 232 -20.92 33.79 87.93
N SER A 233 -21.96 34.27 88.63
CA SER A 233 -22.67 35.57 88.51
C SER A 233 -23.46 35.85 87.21
N ASP A 234 -24.65 36.43 87.14
CA ASP A 234 -25.73 36.90 88.02
C ASP A 234 -26.89 37.32 87.08
N VAL A 235 -28.17 37.20 87.54
CA VAL A 235 -29.32 38.08 87.19
C VAL A 235 -29.83 38.06 85.72
N HIS A 236 -31.11 38.00 85.30
CA HIS A 236 -32.49 38.15 85.80
C HIS A 236 -33.45 37.47 84.77
N PRO A 237 -34.71 37.08 85.08
CA PRO A 237 -35.61 36.43 84.11
C PRO A 237 -36.76 37.33 83.60
N ARG A 238 -37.20 37.11 82.36
CA ARG A 238 -38.55 37.30 81.73
C ARG A 238 -38.35 37.52 80.22
N GLN A 239 -39.16 37.06 79.27
CA GLN A 239 -40.60 36.77 79.21
C GLN A 239 -40.89 35.94 77.94
N SER A 240 -41.93 35.09 77.97
CA SER A 240 -42.65 34.56 76.80
C SER A 240 -43.55 35.68 76.23
N PRO A 241 -44.00 35.66 74.95
CA PRO A 241 -45.11 34.78 74.56
C PRO A 241 -45.07 34.18 73.15
N GLU A 242 -45.81 33.07 73.10
CA GLU A 242 -46.52 32.31 72.07
C GLU A 242 -47.16 33.07 70.88
N VAL A 243 -47.62 32.27 69.91
CA VAL A 243 -48.69 32.47 68.86
C VAL A 243 -48.13 32.36 67.42
N THR A 244 -48.70 31.70 66.39
CA THR A 244 -49.74 30.68 66.16
C THR A 244 -49.74 30.36 64.65
N ALA A 245 -50.06 29.12 64.28
CA ALA A 245 -50.67 28.61 63.02
C ALA A 245 -49.98 28.67 61.64
N SER A 246 -49.89 27.46 61.05
CA SER A 246 -49.92 27.03 59.63
C SER A 246 -51.07 27.67 58.77
N PRO A 247 -51.23 27.41 57.43
CA PRO A 247 -50.66 26.34 56.60
C PRO A 247 -50.23 26.71 55.15
N ALA A 248 -49.79 25.66 54.45
CA ALA A 248 -49.32 25.51 53.07
C ALA A 248 -50.00 26.32 51.95
N VAL A 249 -49.30 26.50 50.82
CA VAL A 249 -49.82 26.34 49.43
C VAL A 249 -48.67 26.22 48.40
N SER A 250 -49.03 25.54 47.32
CA SER A 250 -48.32 25.03 46.14
C SER A 250 -48.00 26.06 45.02
N GLN A 251 -47.23 25.60 44.01
CA GLN A 251 -47.00 26.10 42.64
C GLN A 251 -45.94 27.21 42.44
N ARG A 252 -45.25 27.38 41.30
CA ARG A 252 -44.84 26.61 40.09
C ARG A 252 -44.22 27.66 39.13
N CYS A 253 -43.09 27.37 38.47
CA CYS A 253 -42.54 28.02 37.23
C CYS A 253 -42.23 29.55 37.30
N SER A 254 -41.29 30.19 36.58
CA SER A 254 -40.39 29.85 35.46
C SER A 254 -39.48 31.07 35.17
N GLU A 255 -38.41 30.83 34.40
CA GLU A 255 -37.69 31.74 33.49
C GLU A 255 -36.72 32.83 34.02
N LEU A 256 -35.48 32.75 33.53
CA LEU A 256 -34.71 33.73 32.72
C LEU A 256 -33.31 33.08 32.56
N GLY A 257 -32.64 32.94 31.41
CA GLY A 257 -32.79 33.48 30.07
C GLY A 257 -31.38 33.60 29.48
N SER A 258 -31.18 33.09 28.25
CA SER A 258 -30.17 33.52 27.26
C SER A 258 -28.67 33.23 27.54
N GLY A 259 -27.84 32.77 26.60
CA GLY A 259 -28.00 32.54 25.17
C GLY A 259 -26.70 31.94 24.59
N LEU A 260 -26.87 31.12 23.55
CA LEU A 260 -25.83 30.56 22.68
C LEU A 260 -25.06 31.66 21.94
N ILE A 261 -23.77 31.44 21.63
CA ILE A 261 -23.21 31.67 20.29
C ILE A 261 -22.15 30.59 19.98
N LEU A 262 -22.43 29.80 18.93
CA LEU A 262 -21.49 28.94 18.19
C LEU A 262 -20.78 29.80 17.12
N ALA A 263 -19.51 29.52 16.84
CA ALA A 263 -18.84 29.99 15.63
C ALA A 263 -18.05 28.84 14.99
N TRP A 264 -18.40 28.56 13.73
CA TRP A 264 -17.70 27.67 12.79
C TRP A 264 -17.03 28.51 11.70
N SER A 265 -16.06 27.86 11.04
CA SER A 265 -15.45 28.15 9.72
C SER A 265 -14.23 29.07 9.65
N LEU A 266 -13.08 28.46 9.31
CA LEU A 266 -12.49 28.48 7.96
C LEU A 266 -11.69 27.19 7.72
#